data_AF-A0AA36MGE8-F1
#
_entry.id   AF-A0AA36MGE8-F1
#
_cell.length_a   1.000
_cell.length_b   1.000
_cell.length_c   1.000
_cell.angle_alpha   90.00
_cell.angle_beta   90.00
_cell.angle_gamma   90.00
#
_symmetry.space_group_name_H-M   'P 1'
#
loop_
_entity.id
_entity.type
_entity.pdbx_description
1 polymer ?
#
loop_
_entity_poly.entity_id
_entity_poly.type
_entity_poly.pdbx_seq_one_letter_code
_entity_poly.pdbx_strand_id
1 'polypeptide(L)'
;MSAALRLGAIGAFLDQVQNVGQMVEIGQSHVHQQEQIRWARRAYQLESQSVRLDVFDHVKEEIRSHHDTYMGRIDALLLVLALVWPFGLNTIQFSDPFVPQTEMECEDCIEVQYTWLVGAWIMLLGMILILPFWGILMLIRCKLKLDRWLEYSLARLNQARRGMNIAPPKEEERDEEEEHDDTKEIVCCLVNMVAECQEYLALIWTEECGWLVQTSTTLLWLSATAALMLTAESVWVFMFNKGSSHATWGNVFACLVLFALVLPAVYVLRQRSWEELEPPSGHGEELSLAQAVSSKIYLEEAEARRKRAILLRGNSSANLGTPLLRTSSEKERHPDRGQLRLGWLFCARRKEVRRNLPGSPLISDLRAF
;
A
#
# COMPACT_ATOMS: atom_id res chain seq x y z
N MET A 1 95.40 -16.02 22.17
CA MET A 1 94.17 -16.72 22.58
C MET A 1 93.06 -15.81 23.13
N SER A 2 93.32 -14.58 23.60
CA SER A 2 92.26 -13.68 24.10
C SER A 2 91.40 -12.96 23.04
N ALA A 3 91.77 -13.02 21.75
CA ALA A 3 90.97 -12.40 20.68
C ALA A 3 89.80 -13.29 20.20
N ALA A 4 89.89 -14.62 20.34
CA ALA A 4 88.85 -15.55 19.90
C ALA A 4 87.62 -15.58 20.82
N LEU A 5 87.78 -15.26 22.11
CA LEU A 5 86.67 -15.18 23.07
C LEU A 5 85.82 -13.93 22.92
N ARG A 6 86.32 -12.86 22.26
CA ARG A 6 85.54 -11.63 22.03
C ARG A 6 84.62 -11.72 20.80
N LEU A 7 84.92 -12.60 19.83
CA LEU A 7 84.08 -12.82 18.65
C LEU A 7 82.82 -13.66 18.95
N GLY A 8 82.91 -14.62 19.89
CA GLY A 8 81.74 -15.43 20.30
C GLY A 8 80.67 -14.63 21.05
N ALA A 9 81.07 -13.63 21.85
CA ALA A 9 80.13 -12.76 22.57
C ALA A 9 79.32 -11.84 21.63
N ILE A 10 79.91 -11.45 20.48
CA ILE A 10 79.23 -10.64 19.47
C ILE A 10 78.20 -11.49 18.69
N GLY A 11 78.52 -12.76 18.43
CA GLY A 11 77.59 -13.71 17.78
C GLY A 11 76.34 -14.00 18.63
N ALA A 12 76.50 -14.22 19.94
CA ALA A 12 75.37 -14.44 20.85
C ALA A 12 74.46 -13.21 21.00
N PHE A 13 75.03 -12.00 20.91
CA PHE A 13 74.24 -10.76 20.95
C PHE A 13 73.43 -10.55 19.66
N LEU A 14 73.98 -10.95 18.49
CA LEU A 14 73.26 -10.88 17.22
C LEU A 14 72.08 -11.86 17.15
N ASP A 15 72.22 -13.06 17.72
CA ASP A 15 71.15 -14.06 17.80
C ASP A 15 70.00 -13.59 18.74
N GLN A 16 70.37 -12.90 19.83
CA GLN A 16 69.40 -12.28 20.74
C GLN A 16 68.67 -11.09 20.09
N VAL A 17 69.34 -10.33 19.22
CA VAL A 17 68.73 -9.25 18.44
C VAL A 17 67.78 -9.78 17.36
N GLN A 18 68.06 -10.95 16.76
CA GLN A 18 67.15 -11.59 15.80
C GLN A 18 65.82 -12.01 16.43
N ASN A 19 65.83 -12.54 17.66
CA ASN A 19 64.60 -12.88 18.40
C ASN A 19 63.76 -11.67 18.81
N VAL A 20 64.38 -10.53 19.12
CA VAL A 20 63.66 -9.28 19.43
C VAL A 20 62.96 -8.74 18.18
N GLY A 21 63.58 -8.85 17.01
CA GLY A 21 62.96 -8.47 15.73
C GLY A 21 61.65 -9.22 15.46
N GLN A 22 61.62 -10.54 15.70
CA GLN A 22 60.42 -11.36 15.53
C GLN A 22 59.30 -10.99 16.53
N MET A 23 59.63 -10.66 17.78
CA MET A 23 58.62 -10.20 18.75
C MET A 23 58.02 -8.84 18.38
N VAL A 24 58.82 -7.91 17.84
CA VAL A 24 58.33 -6.61 17.38
C VAL A 24 57.38 -6.78 16.19
N GLU A 25 57.71 -7.69 15.26
CA GLU A 25 56.86 -8.00 14.11
C GLU A 25 55.51 -8.62 14.52
N ILE A 26 55.52 -9.58 15.47
CA ILE A 26 54.30 -10.18 16.02
C ILE A 26 53.45 -9.14 16.76
N GLY A 27 54.09 -8.23 17.51
CA GLY A 27 53.39 -7.13 18.18
C GLY A 27 52.71 -6.18 17.20
N GLN A 28 53.41 -5.80 16.13
CA GLN A 28 52.86 -4.95 15.09
C GLN A 28 51.72 -5.62 14.33
N SER A 29 51.82 -6.90 14.01
CA SER A 29 50.74 -7.64 13.34
C SER A 29 49.49 -7.74 14.22
N HIS A 30 49.66 -7.92 15.53
CA HIS A 30 48.53 -7.97 16.46
C HIS A 30 47.79 -6.63 16.57
N VAL A 31 48.54 -5.51 16.66
CA VAL A 31 47.93 -4.17 16.66
C VAL A 31 47.19 -3.90 15.35
N HIS A 32 47.80 -4.25 14.21
CA HIS A 32 47.16 -4.05 12.91
C HIS A 32 45.89 -4.91 12.75
N GLN A 33 45.92 -6.17 13.23
CA GLN A 33 44.75 -7.04 13.23
C GLN A 33 43.61 -6.48 14.10
N GLN A 34 43.93 -5.95 15.28
CA GLN A 34 42.93 -5.29 16.12
C GLN A 34 42.31 -4.07 15.45
N GLU A 35 43.12 -3.25 14.77
CA GLU A 35 42.62 -2.11 14.01
C GLU A 35 41.72 -2.55 12.86
N GLN A 36 42.13 -3.56 12.08
CA GLN A 36 41.32 -4.10 10.99
C GLN A 36 39.97 -4.62 11.49
N ILE A 37 39.94 -5.33 12.63
CA ILE A 37 38.70 -5.81 13.25
C ILE A 37 37.81 -4.63 13.66
N ARG A 38 38.37 -3.57 14.26
CA ARG A 38 37.59 -2.36 14.60
C ARG A 38 37.03 -1.67 13.37
N TRP A 39 37.80 -1.54 12.30
CA TRP A 39 37.33 -0.96 11.04
C TRP A 39 36.24 -1.81 10.39
N ALA A 40 36.42 -3.13 10.38
CA ALA A 40 35.41 -4.06 9.87
C ALA A 40 34.10 -3.99 10.66
N ARG A 41 34.17 -3.89 12.00
CA ARG A 41 32.98 -3.73 12.85
C ARG A 41 32.25 -2.42 12.58
N ARG A 42 32.97 -1.30 12.45
CA ARG A 42 32.36 -0.01 12.07
C ARG A 42 31.72 -0.06 10.69
N ALA A 43 32.39 -0.68 9.72
CA ALA A 43 31.85 -0.84 8.37
C ALA A 43 30.55 -1.66 8.37
N TYR A 44 30.53 -2.77 9.12
CA TYR A 44 29.34 -3.62 9.28
C TYR A 44 28.18 -2.85 9.93
N GLN A 45 28.45 -2.04 10.96
CA GLN A 45 27.44 -1.20 11.60
C GLN A 45 26.86 -0.15 10.66
N LEU A 46 27.70 0.49 9.84
CA LEU A 46 27.23 1.45 8.84
C LEU A 46 26.40 0.77 7.74
N GLU A 47 26.80 -0.44 7.34
CA GLU A 47 26.05 -1.25 6.36
C GLU A 47 24.71 -1.74 6.93
N SER A 48 24.65 -2.14 8.19
CA SER A 48 23.39 -2.55 8.82
C SER A 48 22.43 -1.36 8.98
N GLN A 49 22.95 -0.17 9.31
CA GLN A 49 22.17 1.06 9.33
C GLN A 49 21.67 1.45 7.95
N SER A 50 22.49 1.32 6.91
CA SER A 50 22.07 1.65 5.54
C SER A 50 20.97 0.69 5.06
N VAL A 51 21.08 -0.60 5.34
CA VAL A 51 20.03 -1.58 5.03
C VAL A 51 18.73 -1.25 5.77
N ARG A 52 18.79 -0.88 7.06
CA ARG A 52 17.59 -0.47 7.82
C ARG A 52 16.92 0.75 7.22
N LEU A 53 17.69 1.74 6.78
CA LEU A 53 17.17 2.93 6.10
C LEU A 53 16.55 2.60 4.75
N ASP A 54 17.17 1.71 3.98
CA ASP A 54 16.65 1.26 2.68
C ASP A 54 15.32 0.51 2.82
N VAL A 55 15.21 -0.42 3.79
CA VAL A 55 13.94 -1.11 4.06
C VAL A 55 12.86 -0.11 4.50
N PHE A 56 13.22 0.89 5.31
CA PHE A 56 12.27 1.92 5.73
C PHE A 56 11.76 2.76 4.55
N ASP A 57 12.66 3.19 3.66
CA ASP A 57 12.29 3.95 2.47
C ASP A 57 11.45 3.10 1.50
N HIS A 58 11.73 1.80 1.39
CA HIS A 58 10.90 0.86 0.64
C HIS A 58 9.47 0.77 1.18
N VAL A 59 9.33 0.58 2.50
CA VAL A 59 8.01 0.54 3.18
C VAL A 59 7.22 1.83 2.97
N LYS A 60 7.90 2.96 3.09
CA LYS A 60 7.29 4.27 2.87
C LYS A 60 6.77 4.41 1.43
N GLU A 61 7.52 3.90 0.47
CA GLU A 61 7.15 3.93 -0.94
C GLU A 61 5.99 2.97 -1.24
N GLU A 62 5.94 1.81 -0.59
CA GLU A 62 4.82 0.88 -0.70
C GLU A 62 3.50 1.51 -0.18
N ILE A 63 3.53 2.18 0.97
CA ILE A 63 2.37 2.90 1.53
C ILE A 63 1.89 3.98 0.57
N ARG A 64 2.81 4.75 -0.04
CA ARG A 64 2.48 5.76 -1.05
C ARG A 64 1.90 5.16 -2.32
N SER A 65 2.52 4.11 -2.83
CA SER A 65 2.06 3.41 -4.03
C SER A 65 0.62 2.90 -3.87
N HIS A 66 0.27 2.39 -2.69
CA HIS A 66 -1.11 2.02 -2.37
C HIS A 66 -2.05 3.23 -2.35
N HIS A 67 -1.66 4.32 -1.69
CA HIS A 67 -2.43 5.58 -1.68
C HIS A 67 -2.66 6.08 -3.11
N ASP A 68 -1.61 6.21 -3.91
CA ASP A 68 -1.64 6.70 -5.29
C ASP A 68 -2.55 5.83 -6.18
N THR A 69 -2.55 4.50 -5.97
CA THR A 69 -3.42 3.59 -6.70
C THR A 69 -4.91 3.88 -6.42
N TYR A 70 -5.29 4.08 -5.16
CA TYR A 70 -6.67 4.41 -4.78
C TYR A 70 -7.05 5.83 -5.19
N MET A 71 -6.14 6.78 -5.03
CA MET A 71 -6.30 8.15 -5.46
C MET A 71 -6.51 8.27 -6.97
N GLY A 72 -5.73 7.55 -7.78
CA GLY A 72 -5.88 7.52 -9.22
C GLY A 72 -7.28 7.06 -9.67
N ARG A 73 -7.87 6.09 -8.94
CA ARG A 73 -9.26 5.65 -9.19
C ARG A 73 -10.28 6.73 -8.83
N ILE A 74 -10.10 7.41 -7.70
CA ILE A 74 -10.98 8.49 -7.25
C ILE A 74 -10.90 9.68 -8.21
N ASP A 75 -9.69 10.09 -8.59
CA ASP A 75 -9.47 11.23 -9.49
C ASP A 75 -10.02 10.95 -10.89
N ALA A 76 -9.92 9.71 -11.39
CA ALA A 76 -10.57 9.31 -12.64
C ALA A 76 -12.10 9.43 -12.57
N LEU A 77 -12.73 8.97 -11.48
CA LEU A 77 -14.17 9.13 -11.28
C LEU A 77 -14.57 10.61 -11.18
N LEU A 78 -13.79 11.41 -10.47
CA LEU A 78 -14.02 12.85 -10.32
C LEU A 78 -13.95 13.55 -11.68
N LEU A 79 -12.96 13.20 -12.51
CA LEU A 79 -12.81 13.75 -13.86
C LEU A 79 -14.01 13.40 -14.73
N VAL A 80 -14.45 12.13 -14.75
CA VAL A 80 -15.63 11.70 -15.52
C VAL A 80 -16.87 12.44 -15.05
N LEU A 81 -17.07 12.55 -13.73
CA LEU A 81 -18.22 13.25 -13.16
C LEU A 81 -18.22 14.75 -13.47
N ALA A 82 -17.03 15.37 -13.48
CA ALA A 82 -16.84 16.75 -13.90
C ALA A 82 -17.11 16.97 -15.40
N LEU A 83 -16.85 15.98 -16.26
CA LEU A 83 -17.16 16.05 -17.70
C LEU A 83 -18.65 15.92 -18.02
N VAL A 84 -19.41 15.19 -17.19
CA VAL A 84 -20.87 15.07 -17.35
C VAL A 84 -21.56 16.43 -17.16
N TRP A 85 -20.99 17.31 -16.34
CA TRP A 85 -21.58 18.62 -16.06
C TRP A 85 -21.64 19.56 -17.29
N PRO A 86 -20.52 19.84 -18.00
CA PRO A 86 -20.57 20.58 -19.26
C PRO A 86 -21.45 19.93 -20.32
N PHE A 87 -21.55 18.59 -20.35
CA PHE A 87 -22.47 17.92 -21.26
C PHE A 87 -23.92 18.33 -20.98
N GLY A 88 -24.35 18.31 -19.70
CA GLY A 88 -25.66 18.80 -19.28
C GLY A 88 -25.89 20.28 -19.64
N LEU A 89 -24.90 21.13 -19.42
CA LEU A 89 -25.00 22.55 -19.80
C LEU A 89 -25.09 22.76 -21.32
N ASN A 90 -24.31 22.01 -22.10
CA ASN A 90 -24.35 22.07 -23.55
C ASN A 90 -25.71 21.57 -24.07
N THR A 91 -26.29 20.53 -23.45
CA THR A 91 -27.63 20.11 -23.83
C THR A 91 -28.65 21.22 -23.62
N ILE A 92 -28.55 22.02 -22.55
CA ILE A 92 -29.43 23.20 -22.34
C ILE A 92 -29.18 24.28 -23.40
N GLN A 93 -27.92 24.54 -23.74
CA GLN A 93 -27.57 25.61 -24.69
C GLN A 93 -28.03 25.30 -26.12
N PHE A 94 -27.93 24.04 -26.53
CA PHE A 94 -28.32 23.60 -27.88
C PHE A 94 -29.74 23.04 -27.94
N SER A 95 -30.48 23.02 -26.81
CA SER A 95 -31.84 22.50 -26.78
C SER A 95 -32.89 23.47 -27.30
N ASP A 96 -32.58 24.67 -27.79
CA ASP A 96 -33.60 25.63 -28.25
C ASP A 96 -34.70 25.02 -29.16
N PRO A 97 -34.40 24.18 -30.18
CA PRO A 97 -35.43 23.50 -30.96
C PRO A 97 -36.06 22.26 -30.28
N PHE A 98 -35.59 21.91 -29.10
CA PHE A 98 -35.98 20.76 -28.28
C PHE A 98 -36.62 21.17 -26.94
N VAL A 99 -36.69 22.47 -26.64
CA VAL A 99 -37.41 22.96 -25.46
C VAL A 99 -38.90 22.81 -25.74
N PRO A 100 -39.68 22.20 -24.83
CA PRO A 100 -41.12 22.10 -24.97
C PRO A 100 -41.74 23.47 -25.24
N GLN A 101 -42.41 23.61 -26.39
CA GLN A 101 -43.06 24.86 -26.75
C GLN A 101 -44.31 25.10 -25.90
N THR A 102 -44.62 26.37 -25.68
CA THR A 102 -45.86 26.75 -24.96
C THR A 102 -47.05 26.71 -25.90
N GLU A 103 -48.26 26.58 -25.34
CA GLU A 103 -49.53 26.52 -26.11
C GLU A 103 -49.70 27.68 -27.11
N MET A 104 -49.06 28.84 -26.85
CA MET A 104 -49.16 30.01 -27.72
C MET A 104 -48.38 29.89 -29.03
N GLU A 105 -47.39 28.99 -29.11
CA GLU A 105 -46.52 28.84 -30.29
C GLU A 105 -47.03 27.76 -31.25
N CYS A 106 -47.70 26.73 -30.73
CA CYS A 106 -48.15 25.58 -31.52
C CYS A 106 -49.33 24.87 -30.82
N GLU A 107 -50.55 25.03 -31.33
CA GLU A 107 -51.77 24.40 -30.77
C GLU A 107 -51.79 22.87 -30.95
N ASP A 108 -51.13 22.35 -32.00
CA ASP A 108 -51.13 20.93 -32.37
C ASP A 108 -49.89 20.15 -31.88
N CYS A 109 -49.07 20.75 -31.01
CA CYS A 109 -47.83 20.13 -30.54
C CYS A 109 -48.07 19.10 -29.42
N ILE A 110 -47.27 18.03 -29.39
CA ILE A 110 -47.45 16.90 -28.45
C ILE A 110 -47.31 17.33 -26.98
N GLU A 111 -46.52 18.36 -26.73
CA GLU A 111 -46.24 18.88 -25.38
C GLU A 111 -47.47 19.50 -24.73
N VAL A 112 -48.35 20.12 -25.53
CA VAL A 112 -49.64 20.67 -25.08
C VAL A 112 -50.58 19.54 -24.69
N GLN A 113 -50.60 18.47 -25.49
CA GLN A 113 -51.43 17.29 -25.21
C GLN A 113 -50.93 16.51 -23.98
N TYR A 114 -49.62 16.47 -23.75
CA TYR A 114 -48.99 15.66 -22.71
C TYR A 114 -48.06 16.48 -21.81
N THR A 115 -48.66 17.28 -20.92
CA THR A 115 -47.94 18.13 -19.96
C THR A 115 -46.97 17.37 -19.04
N TRP A 116 -47.19 16.06 -18.81
CA TRP A 116 -46.28 15.22 -18.02
C TRP A 116 -44.89 15.08 -18.65
N LEU A 117 -44.78 15.20 -19.98
CA LEU A 117 -43.53 15.10 -20.73
C LEU A 117 -42.61 16.30 -20.40
N VAL A 118 -43.19 17.51 -20.35
CA VAL A 118 -42.47 18.71 -19.89
C VAL A 118 -41.97 18.53 -18.46
N GLY A 119 -42.81 17.95 -17.59
CA GLY A 119 -42.42 17.61 -16.21
C GLY A 119 -41.26 16.61 -16.15
N ALA A 120 -41.29 15.55 -16.96
CA ALA A 120 -40.23 14.55 -17.05
C ALA A 120 -38.91 15.17 -17.55
N TRP A 121 -38.97 16.00 -18.59
CA TRP A 121 -37.83 16.73 -19.15
C TRP A 121 -37.17 17.63 -18.10
N ILE A 122 -37.95 18.45 -17.38
CA ILE A 122 -37.43 19.33 -16.31
C ILE A 122 -36.79 18.51 -15.18
N MET A 123 -37.43 17.40 -14.80
CA MET A 123 -36.89 16.51 -13.77
C MET A 123 -35.56 15.88 -14.18
N LEU A 124 -35.45 15.40 -15.42
CA LEU A 124 -34.20 14.85 -15.96
C LEU A 124 -33.10 15.91 -16.00
N LEU A 125 -33.43 17.12 -16.42
CA LEU A 125 -32.50 18.25 -16.41
C LEU A 125 -32.00 18.56 -14.99
N GLY A 126 -32.92 18.64 -14.03
CA GLY A 126 -32.59 18.83 -12.61
C GLY A 126 -31.68 17.72 -12.07
N MET A 127 -31.91 16.47 -12.46
CA MET A 127 -31.08 15.32 -12.06
C MET A 127 -29.66 15.40 -12.64
N ILE A 128 -29.52 15.79 -13.91
CA ILE A 128 -28.20 15.95 -14.56
C ILE A 128 -27.40 17.08 -13.90
N LEU A 129 -28.06 18.14 -13.43
CA LEU A 129 -27.39 19.23 -12.72
C LEU A 129 -27.09 18.85 -11.27
N ILE A 130 -28.02 18.27 -10.51
CA ILE A 130 -27.83 18.09 -9.06
C ILE A 130 -26.97 16.86 -8.74
N LEU A 131 -27.14 15.73 -9.42
CA LEU A 131 -26.48 14.47 -9.04
C LEU A 131 -24.95 14.51 -9.16
N PRO A 132 -24.34 15.06 -10.24
CA PRO A 132 -22.88 15.12 -10.34
C PRO A 132 -22.27 15.94 -9.21
N PHE A 133 -22.92 17.02 -8.79
CA PHE A 133 -22.45 17.83 -7.66
C PHE A 133 -22.35 17.00 -6.37
N TRP A 134 -23.39 16.23 -6.05
CA TRP A 134 -23.36 15.35 -4.88
C TRP A 134 -22.29 14.26 -4.98
N GLY A 135 -22.11 13.67 -6.16
CA GLY A 135 -21.05 12.68 -6.36
C GLY A 135 -19.65 13.29 -6.17
N ILE A 136 -19.39 14.50 -6.67
CA ILE A 136 -18.12 15.22 -6.48
C ILE A 136 -17.87 15.45 -4.98
N LEU A 137 -18.89 15.91 -4.23
CA LEU A 137 -18.76 16.12 -2.78
C LEU A 137 -18.42 14.82 -2.03
N MET A 138 -19.01 13.69 -2.42
CA MET A 138 -18.70 12.39 -1.81
C MET A 138 -17.26 11.94 -2.13
N LEU A 139 -16.80 12.13 -3.38
CA LEU A 139 -15.42 11.80 -3.77
C LEU A 139 -14.38 12.69 -3.07
N ILE A 140 -14.66 13.98 -2.91
CA ILE A 140 -13.78 14.90 -2.18
C ILE A 140 -13.67 14.47 -0.71
N ARG A 141 -14.80 14.09 -0.07
CA ARG A 141 -14.77 13.56 1.31
C ARG A 141 -13.96 12.27 1.41
N CYS A 142 -14.09 11.38 0.43
CA CYS A 142 -13.30 10.16 0.34
C CYS A 142 -11.80 10.47 0.23
N LYS A 143 -11.43 11.41 -0.64
CA LYS A 143 -10.05 11.89 -0.82
C LYS A 143 -9.46 12.45 0.48
N LEU A 144 -10.18 13.34 1.16
CA LEU A 144 -9.73 13.91 2.44
C LEU A 144 -9.54 12.87 3.55
N LYS A 145 -10.38 11.82 3.58
CA LYS A 145 -10.24 10.70 4.51
C LYS A 145 -8.98 9.89 4.23
N LEU A 146 -8.71 9.61 2.95
CA LEU A 146 -7.53 8.87 2.52
C LEU A 146 -6.23 9.65 2.75
N ASP A 147 -6.25 10.98 2.53
CA ASP A 147 -5.11 11.86 2.82
C ASP A 147 -4.79 11.90 4.31
N ARG A 148 -5.82 12.00 5.18
CA ARG A 148 -5.63 11.92 6.63
C ARG A 148 -5.02 10.59 7.07
N TRP A 149 -5.43 9.49 6.44
CA TRP A 149 -4.85 8.18 6.68
C TRP A 149 -3.35 8.14 6.30
N LEU A 150 -2.99 8.72 5.16
CA LEU A 150 -1.61 8.78 4.70
C LEU A 150 -0.75 9.59 5.68
N GLU A 151 -1.22 10.77 6.10
CA GLU A 151 -0.54 11.61 7.08
C GLU A 151 -0.33 10.86 8.41
N TYR A 152 -1.35 10.18 8.91
CA TYR A 152 -1.25 9.39 10.13
C TYR A 152 -0.23 8.25 10.00
N SER A 153 -0.27 7.51 8.90
CA SER A 153 0.64 6.39 8.64
C SER A 153 2.08 6.86 8.51
N LEU A 154 2.34 7.97 7.80
CA LEU A 154 3.67 8.56 7.67
C LEU A 154 4.18 9.14 8.99
N ALA A 155 3.31 9.76 9.79
CA ALA A 155 3.67 10.26 11.11
C ALA A 155 4.08 9.11 12.05
N ARG A 156 3.32 8.02 12.07
CA ARG A 156 3.61 6.81 12.84
C ARG A 156 4.93 6.17 12.40
N LEU A 157 5.14 6.05 11.09
CA LEU A 157 6.36 5.51 10.51
C LEU A 157 7.59 6.39 10.85
N ASN A 158 7.45 7.72 10.76
CA ASN A 158 8.50 8.66 11.18
C ASN A 158 8.81 8.59 12.68
N GLN A 159 7.81 8.36 13.52
CA GLN A 159 8.02 8.15 14.95
C GLN A 159 8.79 6.86 15.22
N ALA A 160 8.47 5.77 14.50
CA ALA A 160 9.21 4.51 14.58
C ALA A 160 10.68 4.68 14.18
N ARG A 161 10.94 5.41 13.08
CA ARG A 161 12.30 5.77 12.66
C ARG A 161 13.09 6.51 13.73
N ARG A 162 12.45 7.49 14.39
CA ARG A 162 13.09 8.23 15.49
C ARG A 162 13.39 7.30 16.66
N GLY A 163 12.48 6.39 17.01
CA GLY A 163 12.71 5.39 18.06
C GLY A 163 13.91 4.49 17.77
N MET A 164 14.12 4.09 16.52
CA MET A 164 15.23 3.23 16.11
C MET A 164 16.60 3.93 16.09
N ASN A 165 16.64 5.27 15.97
CA ASN A 165 17.88 6.04 15.83
C ASN A 165 18.56 6.43 17.17
N ILE A 166 18.02 6.07 18.34
CA ILE A 166 18.36 6.78 19.60
C ILE A 166 19.49 6.15 20.43
N ALA A 167 19.98 4.95 20.15
CA ALA A 167 21.10 4.40 20.93
C ALA A 167 22.29 4.06 20.01
N PRO A 168 23.37 4.88 19.98
CA PRO A 168 24.65 4.35 19.55
C PRO A 168 24.95 3.12 20.42
N PRO A 169 25.25 1.96 19.83
CA PRO A 169 25.56 0.76 20.60
C PRO A 169 26.72 1.10 21.54
N LYS A 170 26.54 0.89 22.85
CA LYS A 170 27.63 1.03 23.80
C LYS A 170 28.70 0.03 23.39
N GLU A 171 29.94 0.49 23.18
CA GLU A 171 31.09 -0.32 22.70
C GLU A 171 31.53 -1.46 23.65
N GLU A 172 30.75 -1.76 24.70
CA GLU A 172 31.00 -2.90 25.59
C GLU A 172 30.82 -4.20 24.78
N GLU A 173 31.77 -5.13 24.94
CA GLU A 173 32.00 -6.36 24.17
C GLU A 173 30.75 -7.23 23.93
N ARG A 174 29.83 -6.79 23.06
CA ARG A 174 28.71 -7.61 22.62
C ARG A 174 29.19 -8.65 21.63
N ASP A 175 28.73 -9.87 21.84
CA ASP A 175 28.93 -11.00 20.95
C ASP A 175 28.28 -10.72 19.59
N GLU A 176 28.97 -11.06 18.50
CA GLU A 176 28.49 -10.83 17.12
C GLU A 176 27.12 -11.51 16.84
N GLU A 177 26.76 -12.53 17.62
CA GLU A 177 25.46 -13.20 17.55
C GLU A 177 24.30 -12.29 18.02
N GLU A 178 24.51 -11.44 19.04
CA GLU A 178 23.47 -10.53 19.55
C GLU A 178 23.11 -9.44 18.52
N GLU A 179 24.09 -8.91 17.80
CA GLU A 179 23.87 -7.84 16.80
C GLU A 179 23.04 -8.31 15.59
N HIS A 180 23.15 -9.60 15.24
CA HIS A 180 22.35 -10.20 14.18
C HIS A 180 20.89 -10.38 14.60
N ASP A 181 20.63 -10.65 15.88
CA ASP A 181 19.26 -10.79 16.39
C ASP A 181 18.56 -9.43 16.55
N ASP A 182 19.27 -8.37 16.95
CA ASP A 182 18.74 -7.00 17.00
C ASP A 182 18.25 -6.53 15.61
N THR A 183 18.98 -6.87 14.55
CA THR A 183 18.59 -6.50 13.17
C THR A 183 17.32 -7.23 12.72
N LYS A 184 17.18 -8.51 13.07
CA LYS A 184 15.95 -9.26 12.78
C LYS A 184 14.76 -8.69 13.53
N GLU A 185 14.93 -8.34 14.80
CA GLU A 185 13.84 -7.76 15.61
C GLU A 185 13.33 -6.46 14.99
N ILE A 186 14.25 -5.59 14.54
CA ILE A 186 13.91 -4.34 13.86
C ILE A 186 13.16 -4.60 12.54
N VAL A 187 13.64 -5.53 11.72
CA VAL A 187 12.97 -5.89 10.47
C VAL A 187 11.58 -6.46 10.75
N CYS A 188 11.44 -7.36 11.72
CA CYS A 188 10.14 -7.91 12.15
C CYS A 188 9.19 -6.81 12.64
N CYS A 189 9.69 -5.86 13.44
CA CYS A 189 8.90 -4.72 13.91
C CYS A 189 8.41 -3.85 12.75
N LEU A 190 9.27 -3.58 11.77
CA LEU A 190 8.93 -2.79 10.59
C LEU A 190 7.90 -3.50 9.70
N VAL A 191 8.08 -4.80 9.43
CA VAL A 191 7.12 -5.61 8.67
C VAL A 191 5.76 -5.63 9.36
N ASN A 192 5.73 -5.82 10.68
CA ASN A 192 4.48 -5.77 11.45
C ASN A 192 3.81 -4.40 11.36
N MET A 193 4.58 -3.31 11.37
CA MET A 193 4.05 -1.95 11.19
C MET A 193 3.43 -1.75 9.80
N VAL A 194 4.04 -2.29 8.75
CA VAL A 194 3.48 -2.25 7.39
C VAL A 194 2.16 -3.01 7.33
N ALA A 195 2.15 -4.23 7.87
CA ALA A 195 0.97 -5.07 7.91
C ALA A 195 -0.19 -4.35 8.64
N GLU A 196 0.08 -3.73 9.79
CA GLU A 196 -0.92 -2.92 10.50
C GLU A 196 -1.40 -1.71 9.70
N CYS A 197 -0.51 -1.02 8.98
CA CYS A 197 -0.89 0.10 8.11
C CYS A 197 -1.77 -0.36 6.94
N GLN A 198 -1.45 -1.51 6.33
CA GLN A 198 -2.25 -2.11 5.25
C GLN A 198 -3.62 -2.58 5.75
N GLU A 199 -3.68 -3.23 6.91
CA GLU A 199 -4.95 -3.59 7.55
C GLU A 199 -5.80 -2.35 7.87
N TYR A 200 -5.17 -1.29 8.38
CA TYR A 200 -5.87 -0.05 8.68
C TYR A 200 -6.39 0.65 7.41
N LEU A 201 -5.61 0.63 6.32
CA LEU A 201 -6.06 1.11 5.01
C LEU A 201 -7.27 0.30 4.51
N ALA A 202 -7.20 -1.02 4.57
CA ALA A 202 -8.27 -1.90 4.14
C ALA A 202 -9.55 -1.66 4.96
N LEU A 203 -9.41 -1.45 6.27
CA LEU A 203 -10.52 -1.13 7.15
C LEU A 203 -11.16 0.22 6.79
N ILE A 204 -10.38 1.29 6.67
CA ILE A 204 -10.92 2.61 6.25
C ILE A 204 -11.54 2.55 4.86
N TRP A 205 -10.90 1.82 3.95
CA TRP A 205 -11.39 1.67 2.58
C TRP A 205 -12.76 0.98 2.58
N THR A 206 -12.92 -0.13 3.29
CA THR A 206 -14.16 -0.90 3.31
C THR A 206 -15.27 -0.27 4.16
N GLU A 207 -14.95 0.24 5.35
CA GLU A 207 -15.96 0.76 6.30
C GLU A 207 -16.40 2.19 5.97
N GLU A 208 -15.48 3.07 5.57
CA GLU A 208 -15.78 4.49 5.37
C GLU A 208 -15.82 4.89 3.89
N CYS A 209 -14.81 4.52 3.12
CA CYS A 209 -14.69 4.96 1.72
C CYS A 209 -15.57 4.16 0.76
N GLY A 210 -15.80 2.87 1.06
CA GLY A 210 -16.47 1.94 0.15
C GLY A 210 -17.88 2.41 -0.20
N TRP A 211 -18.65 2.82 0.81
CA TRP A 211 -19.98 3.37 0.60
C TRP A 211 -19.95 4.71 -0.15
N LEU A 212 -18.97 5.59 0.12
CA LEU A 212 -18.83 6.87 -0.58
C LEU A 212 -18.53 6.67 -2.06
N VAL A 213 -17.58 5.80 -2.39
CA VAL A 213 -17.19 5.46 -3.76
C VAL A 213 -18.35 4.77 -4.49
N GLN A 214 -19.02 3.82 -3.84
CA GLN A 214 -20.17 3.13 -4.43
C GLN A 214 -21.32 4.11 -4.70
N THR A 215 -21.64 4.98 -3.73
CA THR A 215 -22.69 6.00 -3.89
C THR A 215 -22.33 7.02 -4.97
N SER A 216 -21.08 7.47 -5.04
CA SER A 216 -20.67 8.35 -6.14
C SER A 216 -20.77 7.66 -7.50
N THR A 217 -20.44 6.36 -7.56
CA THR A 217 -20.51 5.58 -8.80
C THR A 217 -21.97 5.39 -9.22
N THR A 218 -22.89 5.13 -8.29
CA THR A 218 -24.32 5.04 -8.61
C THR A 218 -24.87 6.40 -9.04
N LEU A 219 -24.49 7.51 -8.39
CA LEU A 219 -24.87 8.86 -8.81
C LEU A 219 -24.35 9.19 -10.23
N LEU A 220 -23.13 8.78 -10.57
CA LEU A 220 -22.57 8.90 -11.92
C LEU A 220 -23.41 8.14 -12.95
N TRP A 221 -23.77 6.89 -12.67
CA TRP A 221 -24.59 6.10 -13.59
C TRP A 221 -26.01 6.65 -13.72
N LEU A 222 -26.59 7.15 -12.63
CA LEU A 222 -27.90 7.80 -12.65
C LEU A 222 -27.86 9.10 -13.47
N SER A 223 -26.84 9.93 -13.34
CA SER A 223 -26.71 11.16 -14.13
C SER A 223 -26.46 10.87 -15.61
N ALA A 224 -25.61 9.90 -15.92
CA ALA A 224 -25.38 9.45 -17.30
C ALA A 224 -26.66 8.89 -17.93
N THR A 225 -27.42 8.09 -17.19
CA THR A 225 -28.71 7.55 -17.67
C THR A 225 -29.73 8.66 -17.85
N ALA A 226 -29.80 9.62 -16.93
CA ALA A 226 -30.68 10.77 -17.06
C ALA A 226 -30.34 11.63 -18.30
N ALA A 227 -29.05 11.82 -18.59
CA ALA A 227 -28.59 12.53 -19.79
C ALA A 227 -28.96 11.80 -21.09
N LEU A 228 -28.80 10.47 -21.12
CA LEU A 228 -29.25 9.65 -22.25
C LEU A 228 -30.77 9.68 -22.43
N MET A 229 -31.52 9.65 -21.33
CA MET A 229 -32.98 9.78 -21.35
C MET A 229 -33.42 11.15 -21.87
N LEU A 230 -32.81 12.22 -21.39
CA LEU A 230 -33.13 13.59 -21.80
C LEU A 230 -32.89 13.78 -23.30
N THR A 231 -31.75 13.27 -23.80
CA THR A 231 -31.42 13.37 -25.23
C THR A 231 -32.34 12.51 -26.09
N ALA A 232 -32.68 11.30 -25.66
CA ALA A 232 -33.63 10.44 -26.34
C ALA A 232 -35.05 11.05 -26.37
N GLU A 233 -35.52 11.57 -25.23
CA GLU A 233 -36.82 12.25 -25.12
C GLU A 233 -36.88 13.47 -26.05
N SER A 234 -35.85 14.32 -26.03
CA SER A 234 -35.75 15.50 -26.90
C SER A 234 -35.82 15.13 -28.38
N VAL A 235 -35.08 14.10 -28.81
CA VAL A 235 -35.13 13.61 -30.21
C VAL A 235 -36.48 13.03 -30.55
N TRP A 236 -37.08 12.27 -29.63
CA TRP A 236 -38.40 11.66 -29.83
C TRP A 236 -39.49 12.71 -30.03
N VAL A 237 -39.55 13.72 -29.15
CA VAL A 237 -40.47 14.87 -29.25
C VAL A 237 -40.29 15.59 -30.60
N PHE A 238 -39.05 15.88 -30.98
CA PHE A 238 -38.75 16.53 -32.25
C PHE A 238 -39.23 15.73 -33.47
N MET A 239 -39.05 14.40 -33.46
CA MET A 239 -39.53 13.53 -34.53
C MET A 239 -41.07 13.50 -34.61
N PHE A 240 -41.73 13.59 -33.46
CA PHE A 240 -43.18 13.60 -33.39
C PHE A 240 -43.77 14.92 -33.89
N ASN A 241 -43.21 16.05 -33.45
CA ASN A 241 -43.66 17.39 -33.84
C ASN A 241 -43.44 17.71 -35.32
N LYS A 242 -42.47 17.06 -35.98
CA LYS A 242 -42.33 17.17 -37.45
C LYS A 242 -43.49 16.56 -38.22
N GLY A 243 -44.31 15.70 -37.60
CA GLY A 243 -45.41 15.00 -38.25
C GLY A 243 -44.97 14.07 -39.40
N SER A 244 -45.93 13.60 -40.20
CA SER A 244 -45.73 12.72 -41.36
C SER A 244 -45.13 11.33 -41.03
N SER A 245 -44.42 10.71 -41.99
CA SER A 245 -43.74 9.41 -41.81
C SER A 245 -42.76 9.39 -40.62
N HIS A 246 -42.28 10.56 -40.17
CA HIS A 246 -41.34 10.65 -39.05
C HIS A 246 -41.98 10.24 -37.71
N ALA A 247 -43.29 10.43 -37.52
CA ALA A 247 -43.98 10.02 -36.30
C ALA A 247 -43.93 8.49 -36.10
N THR A 248 -44.08 7.71 -37.19
CA THR A 248 -43.97 6.25 -37.14
C THR A 248 -42.55 5.81 -36.75
N TRP A 249 -41.53 6.45 -37.31
CA TRP A 249 -40.13 6.19 -36.95
C TRP A 249 -39.78 6.65 -35.53
N GLY A 250 -40.43 7.72 -35.04
CA GLY A 250 -40.29 8.18 -33.66
C GLY A 250 -40.70 7.10 -32.65
N ASN A 251 -41.82 6.41 -32.89
CA ASN A 251 -42.25 5.31 -32.03
C ASN A 251 -41.27 4.14 -32.05
N VAL A 252 -40.71 3.79 -33.22
CA VAL A 252 -39.66 2.76 -33.32
C VAL A 252 -38.41 3.17 -32.55
N PHE A 253 -37.99 4.43 -32.66
CA PHE A 253 -36.86 4.97 -31.91
C PHE A 253 -37.09 4.88 -30.39
N ALA A 254 -38.27 5.27 -29.89
CA ALA A 254 -38.61 5.14 -28.48
C ALA A 254 -38.55 3.69 -27.99
N CYS A 255 -39.07 2.72 -28.76
CA CYS A 255 -38.95 1.30 -28.43
C CYS A 255 -37.50 0.82 -28.36
N LEU A 256 -36.63 1.29 -29.27
CA LEU A 256 -35.20 0.96 -29.25
C LEU A 256 -34.51 1.52 -28.00
N VAL A 257 -34.81 2.77 -27.62
CA VAL A 257 -34.28 3.39 -26.40
C VAL A 257 -34.73 2.62 -25.16
N LEU A 258 -36.02 2.27 -25.05
CA LEU A 258 -36.53 1.47 -23.94
C LEU A 258 -35.84 0.10 -23.86
N PHE A 259 -35.63 -0.57 -24.99
CA PHE A 259 -34.87 -1.83 -25.04
C PHE A 259 -33.44 -1.65 -24.55
N ALA A 260 -32.76 -0.58 -24.98
CA ALA A 260 -31.40 -0.27 -24.58
C ALA A 260 -31.26 -0.01 -23.07
N LEU A 261 -32.31 0.46 -22.39
CA LEU A 261 -32.33 0.66 -20.94
C LEU A 261 -32.69 -0.61 -20.16
N VAL A 262 -33.65 -1.39 -20.68
CA VAL A 262 -34.13 -2.61 -20.03
C VAL A 262 -33.06 -3.70 -20.07
N LEU A 263 -32.32 -3.84 -21.19
CA LEU A 263 -31.31 -4.88 -21.37
C LEU A 263 -30.22 -4.88 -20.27
N PRO A 264 -29.53 -3.76 -19.99
CA PRO A 264 -28.56 -3.69 -18.89
C PRO A 264 -29.19 -3.92 -17.52
N ALA A 265 -30.40 -3.41 -17.28
CA ALA A 265 -31.09 -3.61 -16.01
C ALA A 265 -31.40 -5.09 -15.76
N VAL A 266 -31.90 -5.81 -16.77
CA VAL A 266 -32.13 -7.25 -16.70
C VAL A 266 -30.82 -8.01 -16.51
N TYR A 267 -29.74 -7.60 -17.20
CA TYR A 267 -28.42 -8.19 -17.03
C TYR A 267 -27.93 -8.05 -15.58
N VAL A 268 -28.01 -6.85 -14.99
CA VAL A 268 -27.60 -6.59 -13.59
C VAL A 268 -28.47 -7.35 -12.59
N LEU A 269 -29.79 -7.40 -12.80
CA LEU A 269 -30.70 -8.15 -11.94
C LEU A 269 -30.42 -9.66 -11.99
N ARG A 270 -30.09 -10.17 -13.18
CA ARG A 270 -29.70 -11.58 -13.36
C ARG A 270 -28.33 -11.87 -12.75
N GLN A 271 -27.37 -10.97 -12.88
CA GLN A 271 -26.06 -11.13 -12.25
C GLN A 271 -26.21 -11.19 -10.72
N ARG A 272 -27.01 -10.30 -10.14
CA ARG A 272 -27.29 -10.31 -8.70
C ARG A 272 -27.96 -11.60 -8.23
N SER A 273 -28.86 -12.19 -9.02
CA SER A 273 -29.48 -13.47 -8.65
C SER A 273 -28.55 -14.66 -8.81
N TRP A 274 -27.48 -14.54 -9.60
CA TRP A 274 -26.50 -15.61 -9.81
C TRP A 274 -25.32 -15.52 -8.83
N GLU A 275 -24.96 -14.32 -8.37
CA GLU A 275 -23.89 -14.13 -7.37
C GLU A 275 -24.25 -14.60 -5.95
N GLU A 276 -25.49 -15.04 -5.73
CA GLU A 276 -25.87 -15.78 -4.51
C GLU A 276 -25.42 -17.26 -4.54
N LEU A 277 -24.75 -17.69 -5.61
CA LEU A 277 -23.94 -18.91 -5.60
C LEU A 277 -22.75 -18.72 -4.65
N GLU A 278 -22.87 -19.31 -3.46
CA GLU A 278 -21.86 -19.30 -2.41
C GLU A 278 -20.44 -19.47 -3.02
N PRO A 279 -19.47 -18.60 -2.65
CA PRO A 279 -18.08 -18.87 -3.01
C PRO A 279 -17.76 -20.28 -2.51
N PRO A 280 -17.17 -21.16 -3.35
CA PRO A 280 -16.98 -22.56 -3.01
C PRO A 280 -16.32 -22.67 -1.64
N SER A 281 -17.10 -23.12 -0.66
CA SER A 281 -16.78 -23.12 0.77
C SER A 281 -15.67 -24.12 1.15
N GLY A 282 -14.95 -24.65 0.16
CA GLY A 282 -13.95 -25.70 0.28
C GLY A 282 -12.48 -25.31 0.08
N HIS A 283 -12.12 -24.03 -0.13
CA HIS A 283 -10.72 -23.63 -0.44
C HIS A 283 -10.12 -22.56 0.48
N GLY A 284 -10.63 -22.41 1.70
CA GLY A 284 -9.99 -21.56 2.73
C GLY A 284 -8.55 -21.97 3.06
N GLU A 285 -8.16 -23.22 2.82
CA GLU A 285 -6.79 -23.68 2.99
C GLU A 285 -5.85 -23.28 1.84
N GLU A 286 -6.33 -23.20 0.60
CA GLU A 286 -5.46 -22.91 -0.55
C GLU A 286 -5.07 -21.44 -0.68
N LEU A 287 -5.94 -20.50 -0.31
CA LEU A 287 -5.59 -19.07 -0.33
C LEU A 287 -4.58 -18.73 0.77
N SER A 288 -4.75 -19.35 1.95
CA SER A 288 -3.75 -19.34 3.03
C SER A 288 -2.43 -19.94 2.54
N LEU A 289 -2.49 -21.04 1.78
CA LEU A 289 -1.30 -21.68 1.21
C LEU A 289 -0.61 -20.80 0.16
N ALA A 290 -1.34 -20.10 -0.70
CA ALA A 290 -0.77 -19.17 -1.68
C ALA A 290 -0.09 -17.97 -1.00
N GLN A 291 -0.71 -17.43 0.05
CA GLN A 291 -0.13 -16.32 0.82
C GLN A 291 1.09 -16.79 1.64
N ALA A 292 1.07 -18.01 2.18
CA ALA A 292 2.19 -18.66 2.84
C ALA A 292 3.31 -19.08 1.88
N VAL A 293 2.99 -19.43 0.63
CA VAL A 293 3.97 -19.74 -0.42
C VAL A 293 4.66 -18.46 -0.87
N SER A 294 3.92 -17.37 -1.04
CA SER A 294 4.50 -16.05 -1.35
C SER A 294 5.49 -15.63 -0.26
N SER A 295 5.10 -15.70 1.02
CA SER A 295 6.01 -15.36 2.12
C SER A 295 7.23 -16.27 2.21
N LYS A 296 7.09 -17.57 1.89
CA LYS A 296 8.23 -18.51 1.78
C LYS A 296 9.21 -18.14 0.66
N ILE A 297 8.72 -17.74 -0.51
CA ILE A 297 9.58 -17.39 -1.66
C ILE A 297 10.46 -16.18 -1.31
N TYR A 298 9.89 -15.15 -0.66
CA TYR A 298 10.68 -14.00 -0.20
C TYR A 298 11.75 -14.40 0.83
N LEU A 299 11.43 -15.35 1.71
CA LEU A 299 12.35 -15.83 2.75
C LEU A 299 13.51 -16.67 2.17
N GLU A 300 13.22 -17.56 1.20
CA GLU A 300 14.24 -18.33 0.49
C GLU A 300 15.15 -17.43 -0.34
N GLU A 301 14.60 -16.40 -1.00
CA GLU A 301 15.43 -15.50 -1.80
C GLU A 301 16.36 -14.65 -0.92
N ALA A 302 15.88 -14.21 0.25
CA ALA A 302 16.73 -13.55 1.25
C ALA A 302 17.84 -14.48 1.76
N GLU A 303 17.53 -15.75 2.02
CA GLU A 303 18.52 -16.73 2.46
C GLU A 303 19.55 -17.05 1.37
N ALA A 304 19.13 -17.14 0.10
CA ALA A 304 20.01 -17.34 -1.05
C ALA A 304 20.97 -16.16 -1.24
N ARG A 305 20.48 -14.92 -1.07
CA ARG A 305 21.34 -13.71 -1.09
C ARG A 305 22.38 -13.74 0.03
N ARG A 306 21.98 -14.17 1.24
CA ARG A 306 22.90 -14.34 2.38
C ARG A 306 23.98 -15.38 2.12
N LYS A 307 23.63 -16.55 1.55
CA LYS A 307 24.60 -17.60 1.18
C LYS A 307 25.60 -17.11 0.13
N ARG A 308 25.16 -16.33 -0.87
CA ARG A 308 26.07 -15.72 -1.85
C ARG A 308 27.03 -14.72 -1.21
N ALA A 309 26.57 -13.89 -0.29
CA ALA A 309 27.43 -12.95 0.43
C ALA A 309 28.52 -13.67 1.25
N ILE A 310 28.18 -14.79 1.90
CA ILE A 310 29.14 -15.61 2.65
C ILE A 310 30.17 -16.26 1.72
N LEU A 311 29.76 -16.80 0.57
CA LEU A 311 30.68 -17.40 -0.40
C LEU A 311 31.64 -16.36 -1.01
N LEU A 312 31.17 -15.14 -1.24
CA LEU A 312 32.04 -14.04 -1.69
C LEU A 312 33.04 -13.61 -0.60
N ARG A 313 32.66 -13.70 0.68
CA ARG A 313 33.55 -13.41 1.81
C ARG A 313 34.62 -14.48 2.01
N GLY A 314 34.30 -15.75 1.74
CA GLY A 314 35.20 -16.89 1.95
C GLY A 314 36.40 -16.99 0.99
N ASN A 315 36.33 -16.37 -0.19
CA ASN A 315 37.39 -16.48 -1.20
C ASN A 315 38.46 -15.37 -1.13
N SER A 316 38.34 -14.41 -0.21
CA SER A 316 39.34 -13.34 -0.06
C SER A 316 40.47 -13.67 0.94
N SER A 317 40.51 -14.88 1.48
CA SER A 317 41.51 -15.32 2.48
C SER A 317 42.34 -16.52 2.00
N ALA A 318 42.79 -16.50 0.75
CA ALA A 318 43.81 -17.42 0.25
C ALA A 318 45.09 -16.63 -0.02
N ASN A 319 45.88 -16.41 1.03
CA ASN A 319 47.35 -16.34 1.07
C ASN A 319 47.81 -15.41 2.21
N LEU A 320 47.71 -15.86 3.45
CA LEU A 320 48.69 -15.47 4.46
C LEU A 320 48.89 -16.66 5.41
N GLY A 321 50.08 -17.24 5.33
CA GLY A 321 50.41 -18.54 5.92
C GLY A 321 50.27 -18.57 7.43
N THR A 322 49.64 -19.64 7.92
CA THR A 322 49.64 -20.03 9.33
C THR A 322 50.83 -20.95 9.60
N PRO A 323 51.63 -20.73 10.65
CA PRO A 323 52.36 -21.80 11.30
C PRO A 323 51.54 -22.38 12.46
N LEU A 324 51.50 -23.72 12.46
CA LEU A 324 51.05 -24.62 13.50
C LEU A 324 51.76 -24.38 14.85
N LEU A 325 51.00 -24.30 15.95
CA LEU A 325 51.13 -25.15 17.16
C LEU A 325 50.37 -24.54 18.35
N ARG A 326 49.48 -25.32 18.95
CA ARG A 326 49.64 -25.92 20.30
C ARG A 326 48.32 -26.06 21.06
N THR A 327 48.17 -27.26 21.62
CA THR A 327 47.10 -27.83 22.42
C THR A 327 46.97 -27.26 23.84
N SER A 328 45.74 -27.08 24.34
CA SER A 328 45.30 -27.34 25.73
C SER A 328 43.76 -27.17 25.77
N SER A 329 42.95 -28.22 25.88
CA SER A 329 42.51 -28.90 27.11
C SER A 329 41.88 -27.97 28.16
N GLU A 330 40.57 -27.67 28.05
CA GLU A 330 39.72 -27.28 29.19
C GLU A 330 38.23 -27.47 28.83
N LYS A 331 37.61 -28.59 29.23
CA LYS A 331 36.79 -28.81 30.44
C LYS A 331 35.32 -28.39 30.26
N GLU A 332 34.51 -29.41 29.91
CA GLU A 332 33.05 -29.41 29.91
C GLU A 332 32.47 -28.92 31.24
N ARG A 333 31.52 -27.98 31.16
CA ARG A 333 30.40 -27.84 32.10
C ARG A 333 29.13 -27.42 31.35
N HIS A 334 28.24 -28.40 31.22
CA HIS A 334 26.81 -28.19 30.99
C HIS A 334 26.17 -27.48 32.19
N PRO A 335 25.22 -26.57 31.93
CA PRO A 335 23.97 -26.62 32.67
C PRO A 335 22.73 -26.54 31.78
N ASP A 336 21.82 -27.47 32.03
CA ASP A 336 20.36 -27.38 32.04
C ASP A 336 19.68 -26.35 31.10
N ARG A 337 19.22 -26.85 29.95
CA ARG A 337 18.12 -26.26 29.18
C ARG A 337 16.80 -26.49 29.91
N GLY A 338 16.42 -25.51 30.72
CA GLY A 338 15.04 -25.32 31.18
C GLY A 338 14.13 -24.98 30.00
N GLN A 339 13.11 -25.81 29.81
CA GLN A 339 11.95 -25.56 28.96
C GLN A 339 11.25 -24.25 29.37
N LEU A 340 11.14 -23.29 28.46
CA LEU A 340 10.06 -22.31 28.43
C LEU A 340 9.52 -22.19 27.00
N ARG A 341 8.70 -23.18 26.64
CA ARG A 341 7.63 -23.01 25.65
C ARG A 341 6.53 -22.19 26.33
N LEU A 342 6.27 -20.95 25.90
CA LEU A 342 4.96 -20.29 25.97
C LEU A 342 5.09 -18.86 25.43
N GLY A 343 4.33 -18.52 24.38
CA GLY A 343 4.27 -17.15 23.89
C GLY A 343 3.64 -16.93 22.51
N TRP A 344 3.46 -17.96 21.68
CA TRP A 344 2.68 -17.88 20.44
C TRP A 344 1.19 -18.07 20.77
N LEU A 345 0.54 -17.04 21.31
CA LEU A 345 -0.91 -17.01 21.52
C LEU A 345 -1.41 -15.55 21.61
N PHE A 346 -1.15 -14.75 20.58
CA PHE A 346 -1.85 -13.48 20.37
C PHE A 346 -2.24 -13.33 18.90
N CYS A 347 -3.11 -14.22 18.42
CA CYS A 347 -3.83 -13.97 17.16
C CYS A 347 -5.27 -14.55 17.12
N ALA A 348 -5.81 -15.04 18.26
CA ALA A 348 -7.11 -15.70 18.28
C ALA A 348 -8.11 -15.14 19.32
N ARG A 349 -7.96 -13.89 19.76
CA ARG A 349 -8.91 -13.29 20.72
C ARG A 349 -9.18 -11.81 20.47
N ARG A 350 -9.82 -11.48 19.35
CA ARG A 350 -10.42 -10.16 19.15
C ARG A 350 -11.75 -10.23 18.40
N LYS A 351 -12.70 -10.99 18.95
CA LYS A 351 -14.12 -10.93 18.55
C LYS A 351 -15.06 -10.31 19.60
N GLU A 352 -14.54 -9.79 20.71
CA GLU A 352 -15.38 -9.29 21.82
C GLU A 352 -14.87 -7.98 22.44
N VAL A 353 -14.53 -6.97 21.62
CA VAL A 353 -14.36 -5.58 22.09
C VAL A 353 -15.14 -4.64 21.17
N ARG A 354 -16.44 -4.90 21.04
CA ARG A 354 -17.47 -3.93 20.60
C ARG A 354 -18.54 -3.87 21.67
N ARG A 355 -18.21 -3.23 22.80
CA ARG A 355 -19.13 -2.66 23.80
C ARG A 355 -18.25 -1.94 24.82
N ASN A 356 -18.45 -0.62 24.98
CA ASN A 356 -17.76 0.29 25.91
C ASN A 356 -16.51 1.00 25.36
N LEU A 357 -16.71 1.87 24.36
CA LEU A 357 -16.01 3.15 24.32
C LEU A 357 -17.03 4.23 24.73
N PRO A 358 -16.79 4.99 25.82
CA PRO A 358 -17.63 6.12 26.19
C PRO A 358 -17.51 7.21 25.13
N GLY A 359 -18.64 7.82 24.78
CA GLY A 359 -18.77 8.76 23.67
C GLY A 359 -17.75 9.89 23.72
N SER A 360 -17.12 10.13 22.57
CA SER A 360 -16.51 11.41 22.27
C SER A 360 -17.61 12.35 21.76
N PRO A 361 -17.92 13.45 22.45
CA PRO A 361 -18.75 14.51 21.91
C PRO A 361 -17.85 15.41 21.07
N LEU A 362 -18.11 15.55 19.77
CA LEU A 362 -17.76 16.73 18.93
C LEU A 362 -17.90 16.40 17.44
N ILE A 363 -19.14 16.18 16.99
CA ILE A 363 -19.56 16.53 15.63
C ILE A 363 -20.98 17.09 15.75
N SER A 364 -21.05 18.33 16.22
CA SER A 364 -22.25 19.16 16.18
C SER A 364 -21.82 20.51 15.61
N ASP A 365 -21.47 20.55 14.32
CA ASP A 365 -21.35 21.80 13.55
C ASP A 365 -21.29 21.52 12.03
N LEU A 366 -22.32 20.83 11.53
CA LEU A 366 -22.58 20.74 10.08
C LEU A 366 -24.10 20.75 9.80
N ARG A 367 -24.80 21.64 10.51
CA ARG A 367 -26.16 22.11 10.20
C ARG A 367 -26.11 23.61 9.98
N ALA A 368 -25.54 24.02 8.86
CA ALA A 368 -25.74 25.35 8.28
C ALA A 368 -25.12 25.38 6.87
N PHE A 369 -25.58 24.51 5.97
CA PHE A 369 -25.54 24.71 4.52
C PHE A 369 -26.61 23.83 3.86
#